data_AF-A0A101EA86-F1
#
_entry.id   AF-A0A101EA86-F1
#
_cell.length_a   1.000
_cell.length_b   1.000
_cell.length_c   1.000
_cell.angle_alpha   90.00
_cell.angle_beta   90.00
_cell.angle_gamma   90.00
#
_symmetry.space_group_name_H-M   'P 1'
#
loop_
_entity.id
_entity.type
_entity.pdbx_description
1 polymer ?
#
loop_
_entity_poly.entity_id
_entity_poly.type
_entity_poly.pdbx_seq_one_letter_code
_entity_poly.pdbx_strand_id
1 'polypeptide(L)'
;MLVPTTAFCALRCPACGCLEVYRVSLFALGGGRTFWLPCSCGTPLLGIGRQKGNGFWLKYNCTMCGGFHIWPAARGDLWGESLRTLICEDTGLEVGFFGPGHLVRRAVAFHERSLAELARDLGLDGEGWLGNACGGNNNTET
;
A
#
# COMPACT_ATOMS: atom_id res chain seq x y z
N MET A 1 28.57 -1.82 -3.89
CA MET A 1 27.41 -1.44 -3.05
C MET A 1 26.15 -1.68 -3.86
N LEU A 2 25.34 -2.66 -3.46
CA LEU A 2 24.04 -2.94 -4.08
C LEU A 2 23.01 -1.96 -3.50
N VAL A 3 22.38 -1.16 -4.34
CA VAL A 3 21.30 -0.26 -3.91
C VAL A 3 19.97 -0.96 -4.20
N PRO A 4 19.05 -1.08 -3.23
CA PRO A 4 17.76 -1.68 -3.50
C PRO A 4 17.03 -0.87 -4.59
N THR A 5 16.38 -1.60 -5.50
CA THR A 5 15.60 -1.05 -6.61
C THR A 5 14.19 -1.61 -6.64
N THR A 6 13.87 -2.54 -5.73
CA THR A 6 12.55 -3.12 -5.57
C THR A 6 12.06 -2.84 -4.16
N ALA A 7 10.85 -2.32 -4.06
CA ALA A 7 10.10 -2.12 -2.83
C ALA A 7 8.73 -2.76 -2.97
N PHE A 8 8.00 -2.84 -1.88
CA PHE A 8 6.61 -3.31 -1.86
C PHE A 8 5.73 -2.27 -1.20
N CYS A 9 4.48 -2.21 -1.63
CA CYS A 9 3.45 -1.37 -1.03
C CYS A 9 2.22 -2.21 -0.73
N ALA A 10 1.61 -2.01 0.43
CA ALA A 10 0.31 -2.56 0.76
C ALA A 10 -0.67 -1.41 1.04
N LEU A 11 -1.81 -1.38 0.35
CA LEU A 11 -2.82 -0.34 0.50
C LEU A 11 -4.23 -0.94 0.46
N ARG A 12 -5.09 -0.44 1.34
CA ARG A 12 -6.51 -0.80 1.33
C ARG A 12 -7.26 0.05 0.30
N CYS A 13 -8.12 -0.58 -0.47
CA CYS A 13 -8.98 0.10 -1.43
C CYS A 13 -10.13 0.81 -0.71
N PRO A 14 -10.34 2.12 -0.93
CA PRO A 14 -11.49 2.84 -0.37
C PRO A 14 -12.83 2.39 -0.99
N ALA A 15 -12.82 1.83 -2.19
CA ALA A 15 -14.05 1.46 -2.90
C ALA A 15 -14.55 0.05 -2.55
N CYS A 16 -13.67 -0.96 -2.55
CA CYS A 16 -14.05 -2.36 -2.30
C CYS A 16 -13.51 -2.93 -0.99
N GLY A 17 -12.67 -2.18 -0.25
CA GLY A 17 -12.09 -2.63 1.02
C GLY A 17 -10.93 -3.62 0.89
N CYS A 18 -10.57 -4.06 -0.32
CA CYS A 18 -9.48 -5.02 -0.55
C CYS A 18 -8.11 -4.46 -0.16
N LEU A 19 -7.30 -5.28 0.50
CA LEU A 19 -5.90 -4.95 0.79
C LEU A 19 -5.01 -5.52 -0.32
N GLU A 20 -4.41 -4.64 -1.10
CA GLU A 20 -3.62 -5.01 -2.27
C GLU A 20 -2.13 -4.83 -2.00
N VAL A 21 -1.31 -5.80 -2.41
CA VAL A 21 0.15 -5.76 -2.24
C VAL A 21 0.83 -5.70 -3.59
N TYR A 22 1.59 -4.64 -3.84
CA TYR A 22 2.30 -4.41 -5.10
C TYR A 22 3.80 -4.47 -4.93
N ARG A 23 4.48 -4.98 -5.95
CA ARG A 23 5.92 -4.79 -6.17
C ARG A 23 6.14 -3.48 -6.93
N VAL A 24 6.99 -2.61 -6.39
CA VAL A 24 7.33 -1.30 -6.96
C VAL A 24 8.81 -1.27 -7.33
N SER A 25 9.08 -1.25 -8.62
CA SER A 25 10.44 -1.09 -9.15
C SER A 25 10.78 0.38 -9.33
N LEU A 26 11.98 0.79 -8.90
CA LEU A 26 12.51 2.12 -9.16
C LEU A 26 12.54 2.46 -10.66
N PHE A 27 12.72 1.45 -11.51
CA PHE A 27 12.80 1.61 -12.96
C PHE A 27 11.43 1.91 -13.60
N ALA A 28 10.33 1.56 -12.94
CA ALA A 28 8.98 1.91 -13.41
C ALA A 28 8.71 3.42 -13.39
N LEU A 29 9.54 4.18 -12.66
CA LEU A 29 9.46 5.65 -12.51
C LEU A 29 10.40 6.39 -13.47
N GLY A 30 10.86 5.72 -14.53
CA GLY A 30 11.65 6.32 -15.60
C GLY A 30 10.83 7.23 -16.50
N GLY A 31 11.47 8.26 -17.06
CA GLY A 31 10.87 9.10 -18.10
C GLY A 31 9.84 10.14 -17.62
N GLY A 32 9.84 10.49 -16.33
CA GLY A 32 9.02 11.58 -15.78
C GLY A 32 7.51 11.28 -15.71
N ARG A 33 7.10 10.04 -16.01
CA ARG A 33 5.70 9.61 -15.94
C ARG A 33 5.35 9.18 -14.52
N THR A 34 4.10 9.40 -14.14
CA THR A 34 3.52 8.83 -12.92
C THR A 34 3.23 7.35 -13.14
N PHE A 35 3.72 6.51 -12.24
CA PHE A 35 3.38 5.10 -12.18
C PHE A 35 2.14 4.91 -11.29
N TRP A 36 1.10 4.28 -11.84
CA TRP A 36 -0.17 4.08 -11.16
C TRP A 36 -0.37 2.60 -10.81
N LEU A 37 -0.86 2.36 -9.60
CA LEU A 37 -1.22 1.05 -9.09
C LEU A 37 -2.74 0.97 -8.90
N PRO A 38 -3.45 0.18 -9.72
CA PRO A 38 -4.89 -0.01 -9.61
C PRO A 38 -5.23 -1.19 -8.71
N CYS A 39 -6.30 -1.06 -7.93
CA CYS A 39 -6.95 -2.20 -7.27
C CYS A 39 -7.52 -3.17 -8.30
N SER A 40 -7.69 -4.44 -7.92
CA SER A 40 -8.44 -5.43 -8.69
C SER A 40 -9.86 -4.98 -9.09
N CYS A 41 -10.49 -4.08 -8.31
CA CYS A 41 -11.78 -3.49 -8.66
C CYS A 41 -11.71 -2.34 -9.70
N GLY A 42 -10.50 -2.00 -10.18
CA GLY A 42 -10.27 -0.91 -11.14
C GLY A 42 -10.07 0.47 -10.53
N THR A 43 -10.32 0.64 -9.23
CA THR A 43 -10.07 1.92 -8.53
C THR A 43 -8.57 2.19 -8.45
N PRO A 44 -8.08 3.38 -8.87
CA PRO A 44 -6.68 3.73 -8.68
C PRO A 44 -6.38 3.82 -7.18
N LEU A 45 -5.31 3.18 -6.71
CA LEU A 45 -4.93 3.21 -5.29
C LEU A 45 -3.81 4.20 -5.02
N LEU A 46 -2.72 4.07 -5.77
CA LEU A 46 -1.49 4.82 -5.56
C LEU A 46 -0.93 5.32 -6.88
N GLY A 47 -0.60 6.61 -6.93
CA GLY A 47 0.26 7.21 -7.94
C GLY A 47 1.63 7.51 -7.34
N ILE A 48 2.69 7.12 -8.03
CA ILE A 48 4.06 7.41 -7.64
C ILE A 48 4.71 8.21 -8.76
N GLY A 49 5.26 9.37 -8.43
CA GLY A 49 5.96 10.21 -9.38
C GLY A 49 7.29 10.72 -8.84
N ARG A 50 8.14 11.19 -9.75
CA ARG A 50 9.33 11.95 -9.39
C ARG A 50 8.97 13.42 -9.22
N GLN A 51 9.60 14.07 -8.27
CA GLN A 51 9.63 15.54 -8.21
C GLN A 51 10.96 16.06 -8.78
N LYS A 52 11.08 17.38 -8.98
CA LYS A 52 12.35 17.99 -9.40
C LYS A 52 13.46 17.62 -8.38
N GLY A 53 14.59 17.11 -8.86
CA GLY A 53 15.69 16.61 -8.03
C GLY A 53 15.63 15.09 -7.79
N ASN A 54 16.06 14.66 -6.59
CA ASN A 54 16.20 13.23 -6.22
C ASN A 54 15.05 12.69 -5.36
N GLY A 55 13.91 13.39 -5.33
CA GLY A 55 12.76 12.99 -4.52
C GLY A 55 11.62 12.39 -5.34
N PHE A 56 10.64 11.87 -4.61
CA PHE A 56 9.44 11.24 -5.09
C PHE A 56 8.23 11.80 -4.34
N TRP A 57 7.04 11.58 -4.89
CA TRP A 57 5.79 11.80 -4.20
C TRP A 57 4.90 10.57 -4.39
N LEU A 58 4.15 10.24 -3.35
CA LEU A 58 3.15 9.18 -3.34
C LEU A 58 1.80 9.83 -3.14
N LYS A 59 0.91 9.70 -4.12
CA LYS A 59 -0.48 10.13 -4.01
C LYS A 59 -1.37 8.91 -3.85
N TYR A 60 -1.94 8.70 -2.67
CA TYR A 60 -2.83 7.56 -2.41
C TYR A 60 -4.24 8.02 -2.07
N ASN A 61 -5.22 7.19 -2.45
CA ASN A 61 -6.60 7.37 -2.04
C ASN A 61 -6.75 6.81 -0.62
N CYS A 62 -7.36 7.59 0.27
CA CYS A 62 -7.45 7.25 1.67
C CYS A 62 -8.78 6.58 2.00
N THR A 63 -8.74 5.35 2.52
CA THR A 63 -9.94 4.65 3.01
C THR A 63 -10.55 5.30 4.26
N MET A 64 -9.77 6.05 5.03
CA MET A 64 -10.22 6.59 6.32
C MET A 64 -10.99 7.90 6.19
N CYS A 65 -10.55 8.82 5.33
CA CYS A 65 -11.24 10.10 5.10
C CYS A 65 -11.95 10.19 3.74
N GLY A 66 -11.76 9.21 2.85
CA GLY A 66 -12.31 9.22 1.49
C GLY A 66 -11.61 10.20 0.53
N GLY A 67 -10.61 10.95 0.99
CA GLY A 67 -9.83 11.90 0.20
C GLY A 67 -8.57 11.30 -0.44
N PHE A 68 -7.66 12.18 -0.83
CA PHE A 68 -6.32 11.81 -1.31
C PHE A 68 -5.25 12.46 -0.42
N HIS A 69 -4.19 11.72 -0.11
CA HIS A 69 -3.01 12.26 0.56
C HIS A 69 -1.81 12.24 -0.37
N ILE A 70 -0.89 13.19 -0.16
CA ILE A 70 0.37 13.28 -0.89
C ILE A 70 1.50 13.22 0.11
N TRP A 71 2.26 12.13 0.07
CA TRP A 71 3.43 11.96 0.90
C TRP A 71 4.72 12.21 0.09
N PRO A 72 5.50 13.27 0.39
CA PRO A 72 6.81 13.47 -0.20
C PRO A 72 7.80 12.47 0.38
N ALA A 73 8.58 11.84 -0.48
CA ALA A 73 9.49 10.76 -0.10
C ALA A 73 10.87 10.94 -0.76
N ALA A 74 11.93 10.69 -0.01
CA ALA A 74 13.26 10.50 -0.57
C ALA A 74 13.42 9.08 -1.12
N ARG A 75 14.46 8.84 -1.92
CA ARG A 75 14.78 7.49 -2.41
C ARG A 75 14.89 6.47 -1.27
N GLY A 76 15.53 6.86 -0.16
CA GLY A 76 15.72 5.99 1.01
C GLY A 76 14.41 5.65 1.73
N ASP A 77 13.37 6.46 1.58
CA ASP A 77 12.05 6.15 2.17
C ASP A 77 11.32 5.06 1.40
N LEU A 78 11.56 4.98 0.09
CA LEU A 78 10.88 4.03 -0.80
C LEU A 78 11.70 2.76 -1.01
N TRP A 79 12.99 2.88 -1.31
CA TRP A 79 13.89 1.75 -1.56
C TRP A 79 14.99 1.62 -0.51
N GLY A 80 14.70 2.02 0.73
CA GLY A 80 15.55 1.73 1.87
C GLY A 80 15.24 0.38 2.50
N GLU A 81 15.84 0.13 3.66
CA GLU A 81 15.67 -1.11 4.44
C GLU A 81 14.61 -0.99 5.54
N SER A 82 14.00 0.18 5.69
CA SER A 82 12.98 0.46 6.72
C SER A 82 11.58 0.32 6.17
N LEU A 83 10.66 -0.15 7.02
CA LEU A 83 9.23 -0.07 6.75
C LEU A 83 8.73 1.36 7.01
N ARG A 84 7.92 1.88 6.11
CA ARG A 84 7.22 3.14 6.24
C ARG A 84 5.72 2.87 6.32
N THR A 85 5.09 3.43 7.35
CA THR A 85 3.63 3.38 7.51
C THR A 85 3.04 4.61 6.83
N LEU A 86 2.05 4.38 5.96
CA LEU A 86 1.24 5.44 5.37
C LEU A 86 0.11 5.74 6.35
N ILE A 87 -0.08 7.02 6.66
CA ILE A 87 -1.02 7.47 7.68
C ILE A 87 -2.01 8.45 7.02
N CYS A 88 -3.27 8.41 7.44
CA CYS A 88 -4.23 9.43 7.10
C CYS A 88 -3.93 10.70 7.92
N GLU A 89 -3.66 11.82 7.25
CA GLU A 89 -3.37 13.09 7.93
C GLU A 89 -4.57 13.63 8.71
N ASP A 90 -5.79 13.29 8.31
CA ASP A 90 -7.03 13.76 8.95
C ASP A 90 -7.38 12.98 10.22
N THR A 91 -7.07 11.68 10.25
CA THR A 91 -7.49 10.78 11.35
C THR A 91 -6.32 10.26 12.19
N GLY A 92 -5.09 10.38 11.70
CA GLY A 92 -3.90 9.79 12.31
C GLY A 92 -3.82 8.26 12.20
N LEU A 93 -4.76 7.63 11.49
CA LEU A 93 -4.85 6.17 11.37
C LEU A 93 -3.99 5.64 10.23
N GLU A 94 -3.45 4.43 10.43
CA GLU A 94 -2.71 3.70 9.42
C GLU A 94 -3.59 3.30 8.24
N VAL A 95 -3.11 3.53 7.03
CA VAL A 95 -3.83 3.21 5.78
C VAL A 95 -3.07 2.26 4.86
N GLY A 96 -1.79 2.02 5.15
CA GLY A 96 -0.97 1.12 4.38
C GLY A 96 0.49 1.13 4.78
N PHE A 97 1.29 0.39 4.02
CA PHE A 97 2.70 0.17 4.26
C PHE A 97 3.51 0.31 2.99
N PHE A 98 4.77 0.74 3.11
CA PHE A 98 5.73 0.83 2.01
C PHE A 98 7.13 0.42 2.50
N GLY A 99 7.85 -0.41 1.75
CA GLY A 99 9.23 -0.77 2.08
C GLY A 99 9.64 -2.18 1.63
N PRO A 100 10.62 -2.81 2.28
CA PRO A 100 11.06 -4.17 1.95
C PRO A 100 9.92 -5.19 2.03
N GLY A 101 9.84 -6.09 1.05
CA GLY A 101 8.71 -7.02 0.91
C GLY A 101 8.45 -7.91 2.12
N HIS A 102 9.51 -8.37 2.79
CA HIS A 102 9.37 -9.19 4.00
C HIS A 102 8.78 -8.40 5.18
N LEU A 103 9.10 -7.10 5.31
CA LEU A 103 8.53 -6.24 6.33
C LEU A 103 7.08 -5.89 6.02
N VAL A 104 6.77 -5.56 4.77
CA VAL A 104 5.40 -5.26 4.32
C VAL A 104 4.48 -6.45 4.55
N ARG A 105 4.88 -7.66 4.12
CA ARG A 105 4.07 -8.87 4.33
C ARG A 105 3.87 -9.19 5.81
N ARG A 106 4.90 -8.99 6.64
CA ARG A 106 4.80 -9.18 8.09
C ARG A 106 3.81 -8.20 8.72
N ALA A 107 3.86 -6.93 8.32
CA ALA A 107 2.97 -5.88 8.80
C ALA A 107 1.52 -6.15 8.39
N VAL A 108 1.27 -6.52 7.13
CA VAL A 108 -0.04 -6.95 6.64
C VAL A 108 -0.59 -8.13 7.46
N ALA A 109 0.20 -9.19 7.62
CA ALA A 109 -0.24 -10.37 8.37
C ALA A 109 -0.52 -10.05 9.85
N PHE A 110 0.24 -9.13 10.46
CA PHE A 110 -0.02 -8.67 11.82
C PHE A 110 -1.31 -7.85 11.90
N HIS A 111 -1.52 -6.93 10.94
CA HIS A 111 -2.70 -6.10 10.86
C HIS A 111 -3.98 -6.94 10.68
N GLU A 112 -3.98 -7.92 9.78
CA GLU A 112 -5.12 -8.83 9.57
C GLU A 112 -5.43 -9.69 10.80
N ARG A 113 -4.41 -10.23 11.48
CA ARG A 113 -4.60 -10.98 12.73
C ARG A 113 -5.20 -10.12 13.83
N SER A 114 -4.69 -8.90 14.00
CA SER A 114 -5.18 -7.96 15.02
C SER A 114 -6.65 -7.60 14.77
N LEU A 115 -7.03 -7.37 13.50
CA LEU A 115 -8.44 -7.13 13.14
C LEU A 115 -9.32 -8.36 13.39
N ALA A 116 -8.85 -9.56 13.06
CA ALA A 116 -9.58 -10.79 13.29
C ALA A 116 -9.74 -11.12 14.79
N GLU A 117 -8.76 -10.78 15.62
CA GLU A 117 -8.84 -10.86 17.08
C GLU A 117 -9.92 -9.91 17.62
N LEU A 118 -9.88 -8.63 17.23
CA LEU A 118 -10.90 -7.64 17.63
C LEU A 118 -12.30 -8.04 17.16
N ALA A 119 -12.45 -8.55 15.93
CA ALA A 119 -13.74 -8.99 15.41
C ALA A 119 -14.31 -10.16 16.23
N ARG A 120 -13.47 -11.12 16.63
CA ARG A 120 -13.88 -12.23 17.52
C ARG A 120 -14.28 -11.73 18.89
N ASP A 121 -13.52 -10.81 19.47
CA ASP A 121 -13.85 -10.23 20.78
C ASP A 121 -15.19 -9.47 20.76
N LEU A 122 -15.56 -8.90 19.61
CA LEU A 122 -16.84 -8.21 19.38
C LEU A 122 -17.98 -9.14 18.92
N GLY A 123 -17.73 -10.44 18.72
CA GLY A 123 -18.72 -11.40 18.21
C GLY A 123 -19.17 -11.13 16.77
N LEU A 124 -18.30 -10.50 15.96
CA LEU A 124 -18.54 -10.13 14.56
C LEU A 124 -18.00 -11.19 13.57
N ASP A 125 -17.63 -12.37 14.06
CA ASP A 125 -17.12 -13.51 13.28
C ASP A 125 -18.23 -14.36 12.63
N GLY A 126 -19.48 -13.87 12.66
CA GLY A 126 -20.66 -14.50 12.08
C GLY A 126 -20.60 -14.66 10.55
N GLU A 127 -20.99 -15.84 10.09
CA GLU A 127 -20.95 -16.31 8.70
C GLU A 127 -21.77 -15.41 7.76
N GLY A 128 -21.13 -14.77 6.77
CA GLY A 128 -21.88 -14.17 5.65
C GLY A 128 -21.28 -13.03 4.83
N TRP A 129 -20.10 -12.46 5.14
CA TRP A 129 -19.67 -11.21 4.46
C TRP A 129 -18.18 -11.04 4.12
N LEU A 130 -17.36 -12.11 4.03
CA LEU A 130 -15.90 -11.92 3.83
C LEU A 130 -15.21 -12.78 2.76
N GLY A 131 -15.93 -13.41 1.83
CA GLY A 131 -15.30 -14.16 0.74
C GLY A 131 -15.81 -13.70 -0.62
N ASN A 132 -14.88 -13.29 -1.51
CA ASN A 132 -15.06 -13.17 -2.98
C ASN A 132 -15.22 -11.76 -3.60
N ALA A 133 -14.55 -10.72 -3.10
CA ALA A 133 -14.45 -9.45 -3.85
C ALA A 133 -13.02 -9.05 -4.27
N CYS A 134 -11.99 -9.61 -3.62
CA CYS A 134 -10.60 -9.24 -3.90
C CYS A 134 -9.99 -10.29 -4.84
N GLY A 135 -10.17 -10.09 -6.15
CA GLY A 135 -9.50 -10.91 -7.16
C GLY A 135 -7.99 -10.75 -7.01
N GLY A 136 -7.32 -11.80 -6.52
CA GLY A 136 -5.87 -11.80 -6.32
C GLY A 136 -5.16 -11.50 -7.62
N ASN A 137 -4.56 -10.31 -7.73
CA ASN A 137 -3.65 -10.03 -8.82
C ASN A 137 -2.31 -10.69 -8.49
N ASN A 138 -2.16 -11.93 -8.94
CA ASN A 138 -0.93 -12.69 -8.85
C ASN A 138 0.13 -12.08 -9.78
N ASN A 139 0.71 -10.94 -9.39
CA ASN A 139 1.96 -10.44 -9.96
C ASN A 139 3.16 -11.06 -9.23
N THR A 140 3.09 -12.36 -8.97
CA THR A 140 4.25 -13.23 -8.82
C THR A 140 4.74 -13.57 -10.23
N GLU A 141 6.04 -13.36 -10.47
CA GLU A 141 6.79 -13.82 -11.66
C GLU A 141 6.57 -12.93 -12.90
N THR A 142 7.43 -11.94 -13.15
CA THR A 142 8.75 -12.13 -13.77
C THR A 142 9.70 -10.95 -13.53
#